data_AF-A0A814ST09-F1
#
_entry.id   AF-A0A814ST09-F1
#
_cell.length_a   1.000
_cell.length_b   1.000
_cell.length_c   1.000
_cell.angle_alpha   90.00
_cell.angle_beta   90.00
_cell.angle_gamma   90.00
#
_symmetry.space_group_name_H-M   'P 1'
#
loop_
_entity.id
_entity.type
_entity.pdbx_description
1 polymer ?
#
loop_
_entity_poly.entity_id
_entity_poly.type
_entity_poly.pdbx_seq_one_letter_code
_entity_poly.pdbx_strand_id
1 'polypeptide(L)'
;MYKTSTNTSETQQQQQPPPQQQQRHATPETQQQQQHALSEEMVARYLARKPNFLKRWFKDNAPNDLLQECIKIKEQKEYLTKPRTSLTHEMFNNIVQGHQKNRDLPLSSSQAVDYMNLNENELFFELIRDIANELNVDVACLKILTNVSILTNSDRGSLFLARGPKDARYLISKLFDVTVGSTLEQSLHTEDKQIIIPFGKGIAGHVALTKEYINIPDAYEVRLY
;
A
#
# COMPACT_ATOMS: atom_id res chain seq x y z
N MET A 1 -70.73 58.45 13.26
CA MET A 1 -70.50 57.00 13.09
C MET A 1 -70.61 56.32 14.45
N TYR A 2 -71.40 55.24 14.50
CA TYR A 2 -71.83 54.29 15.55
C TYR A 2 -70.92 54.09 16.80
N LYS A 3 -71.46 54.13 18.05
CA LYS A 3 -71.89 53.02 18.97
C LYS A 3 -70.74 52.05 19.36
N THR A 4 -70.49 51.52 20.57
CA THR A 4 -71.26 51.24 21.82
C THR A 4 -70.33 50.64 22.91
N SER A 5 -70.62 50.91 24.20
CA SER A 5 -70.72 50.02 25.39
C SER A 5 -69.62 49.07 25.96
N THR A 6 -69.54 49.08 27.31
CA THR A 6 -69.22 48.00 28.32
C THR A 6 -67.74 47.58 28.48
N ASN A 7 -67.17 47.23 29.65
CA ASN A 7 -67.68 46.80 30.96
C ASN A 7 -66.62 46.98 32.08
N THR A 8 -67.06 46.78 33.32
CA THR A 8 -66.45 47.02 34.66
C THR A 8 -65.59 45.85 35.21
N SER A 9 -64.71 46.17 36.19
CA SER A 9 -64.10 45.33 37.26
C SER A 9 -62.92 44.42 36.83
N GLU A 10 -61.83 44.18 37.59
CA GLU A 10 -61.60 44.21 39.03
C GLU A 10 -60.08 44.17 39.38
N THR A 11 -59.79 44.51 40.64
CA THR A 11 -58.51 44.79 41.31
C THR A 11 -57.67 43.54 41.65
N GLN A 12 -56.34 43.62 41.62
CA GLN A 12 -55.49 43.04 42.68
C GLN A 12 -54.08 43.64 42.73
N GLN A 13 -53.65 43.90 43.97
CA GLN A 13 -52.49 44.69 44.41
C GLN A 13 -51.17 43.91 44.37
N GLN A 14 -50.06 44.60 44.12
CA GLN A 14 -48.78 44.28 44.76
C GLN A 14 -47.97 45.55 45.02
N GLN A 15 -47.77 45.86 46.30
CA GLN A 15 -47.00 46.99 46.82
C GLN A 15 -45.56 46.58 47.15
N GLN A 16 -44.63 47.46 46.78
CA GLN A 16 -43.22 47.47 47.21
C GLN A 16 -43.08 47.96 48.66
N PRO A 17 -41.95 47.65 49.33
CA PRO A 17 -41.41 48.52 50.38
C PRO A 17 -40.00 49.06 50.05
N PRO A 18 -39.58 50.20 50.64
CA PRO A 18 -38.29 50.87 50.39
C PRO A 18 -37.29 50.63 51.57
N PRO A 19 -36.15 51.33 51.75
CA PRO A 19 -34.82 50.70 51.90
C PRO A 19 -34.17 50.86 53.30
N GLN A 20 -33.09 50.12 53.60
CA GLN A 20 -32.09 50.51 54.62
C GLN A 20 -30.70 49.84 54.46
N GLN A 21 -29.69 50.71 54.29
CA GLN A 21 -28.24 50.54 54.50
C GLN A 21 -27.96 50.28 56.01
N GLN A 22 -26.91 49.66 56.57
CA GLN A 22 -25.56 49.22 56.14
C GLN A 22 -24.86 48.64 57.40
N GLN A 23 -24.01 47.61 57.29
CA GLN A 23 -22.86 47.45 58.21
C GLN A 23 -21.76 46.52 57.66
N ARG A 24 -20.52 46.96 57.90
CA ARG A 24 -19.20 46.51 57.42
C ARG A 24 -18.87 45.03 57.71
N HIS A 25 -18.08 44.39 56.83
CA HIS A 25 -16.68 44.02 57.10
C HIS A 25 -16.00 43.34 55.90
N ALA A 26 -14.69 43.56 55.79
CA ALA A 26 -13.78 43.07 54.74
C ALA A 26 -13.34 41.60 54.97
N THR A 27 -12.91 40.99 53.87
CA THR A 27 -12.30 39.65 53.58
C THR A 27 -11.18 39.20 54.56
N PRO A 28 -10.73 37.91 54.57
CA PRO A 28 -10.44 36.99 53.43
C PRO A 28 -11.01 35.56 53.64
N GLU A 29 -11.09 34.62 52.68
CA GLU A 29 -10.04 33.98 51.90
C GLU A 29 -10.64 33.18 50.74
N THR A 30 -9.90 33.14 49.63
CA THR A 30 -10.17 32.43 48.39
C THR A 30 -9.92 30.92 48.56
N GLN A 31 -10.93 30.09 48.40
CA GLN A 31 -10.75 28.66 48.10
C GLN A 31 -11.14 28.40 46.63
N GLN A 32 -10.10 28.37 45.79
CA GLN A 32 -10.18 27.88 44.41
C GLN A 32 -10.43 26.36 44.44
N GLN A 33 -11.58 25.91 43.94
CA GLN A 33 -11.74 24.52 43.52
C GLN A 33 -10.95 24.32 42.22
N GLN A 34 -9.74 23.81 42.39
CA GLN A 34 -8.79 23.50 41.34
C GLN A 34 -9.26 22.24 40.60
N GLN A 35 -9.90 22.40 39.43
CA GLN A 35 -10.05 21.30 38.48
C GLN A 35 -8.65 20.95 37.96
N HIS A 36 -8.09 19.84 38.43
CA HIS A 36 -6.84 19.29 37.91
C HIS A 36 -7.03 18.87 36.45
N ALA A 37 -6.75 19.78 35.51
CA ALA A 37 -6.66 19.45 34.10
C ALA A 37 -5.51 18.43 33.91
N LEU A 38 -5.83 17.26 33.39
CA LEU A 38 -4.84 16.27 32.97
C LEU A 38 -3.98 16.90 31.87
N SER A 39 -2.72 17.23 32.19
CA SER A 39 -1.80 17.75 31.18
C SER A 39 -1.27 16.61 30.31
N GLU A 40 -1.02 16.90 29.03
CA GLU A 40 -0.43 15.93 28.09
C GLU A 40 0.89 15.35 28.61
N GLU A 41 1.67 16.16 29.32
CA GLU A 41 2.92 15.75 29.97
C GLU A 41 2.71 14.69 31.07
N MET A 42 1.64 14.81 31.86
CA MET A 42 1.31 13.81 32.88
C MET A 42 0.88 12.49 32.25
N VAL A 43 0.10 12.57 31.16
CA VAL A 43 -0.33 11.38 30.39
C VAL A 43 0.88 10.71 29.76
N ALA A 44 1.78 11.47 29.13
CA ALA A 44 3.00 10.95 28.52
C ALA A 44 3.88 10.20 29.55
N ARG A 45 4.09 10.79 30.73
CA ARG A 45 4.86 10.14 31.81
C ARG A 45 4.18 8.87 32.33
N TYR A 46 2.86 8.88 32.45
CA TYR A 46 2.10 7.71 32.89
C TYR A 46 2.21 6.55 31.89
N LEU A 47 2.03 6.84 30.59
CA LEU A 47 2.14 5.85 29.52
C LEU A 47 3.56 5.28 29.42
N ALA A 48 4.59 6.13 29.57
CA ALA A 48 5.99 5.69 29.58
C ALA A 48 6.30 4.74 30.75
N ARG A 49 5.70 4.96 31.92
CA ARG A 49 5.92 4.13 33.13
C ARG A 49 5.15 2.81 33.09
N LYS A 50 4.13 2.68 32.23
CA LYS A 50 3.25 1.49 32.14
C LYS A 50 3.09 1.01 30.69
N PRO A 51 4.16 0.49 30.06
CA PRO A 51 4.13 0.11 28.65
C PRO A 51 3.18 -1.06 28.34
N ASN A 52 3.01 -2.00 29.27
CA ASN A 52 2.11 -3.14 29.07
C ASN A 52 0.63 -2.75 29.09
N PHE A 53 0.29 -1.75 29.91
CA PHE A 53 -1.05 -1.16 29.90
C PHE A 53 -1.31 -0.46 28.57
N LEU A 54 -0.37 0.39 28.11
CA LEU A 54 -0.49 1.06 26.82
C LEU A 54 -0.67 0.05 25.69
N LYS A 55 0.14 -1.00 25.61
CA LYS A 55 0.01 -2.05 24.59
C LYS A 55 -1.38 -2.71 24.59
N ARG A 56 -1.89 -3.05 25.77
CA ARG A 56 -3.20 -3.69 25.91
C ARG A 56 -4.34 -2.73 25.57
N TRP A 57 -4.28 -1.50 26.08
CA TRP A 57 -5.26 -0.46 25.78
C TRP A 57 -5.31 -0.17 24.28
N PHE A 58 -4.15 -0.05 23.63
CA PHE A 58 -4.04 0.20 22.19
C PHE A 58 -4.57 -0.96 21.35
N LYS A 59 -4.34 -2.21 21.77
CA LYS A 59 -4.89 -3.40 21.10
C LYS A 59 -6.42 -3.44 21.17
N ASP A 60 -6.97 -3.10 22.33
CA ASP A 60 -8.39 -3.33 22.62
C ASP A 60 -9.27 -2.11 22.30
N ASN A 61 -8.69 -0.90 22.18
CA ASN A 61 -9.44 0.36 22.10
C ASN A 61 -8.97 1.33 21.00
N ALA A 62 -7.89 1.06 20.25
CA ALA A 62 -7.45 1.99 19.21
C ALA A 62 -8.39 1.93 17.98
N PRO A 63 -8.85 3.08 17.47
CA PRO A 63 -9.61 3.13 16.23
C PRO A 63 -8.72 2.75 15.03
N ASN A 64 -9.30 2.11 14.01
CA ASN A 64 -8.57 1.60 12.85
C ASN A 64 -7.78 2.70 12.11
N ASP A 65 -8.31 3.93 12.03
CA ASP A 65 -7.62 5.05 11.37
C ASP A 65 -6.29 5.40 12.06
N LEU A 66 -6.28 5.38 13.39
CA LEU A 66 -5.09 5.67 14.18
C LEU A 66 -4.06 4.53 14.09
N LEU A 67 -4.52 3.29 13.94
CA LEU A 67 -3.64 2.14 13.63
C LEU A 67 -2.96 2.31 12.28
N GLN A 68 -3.71 2.71 11.25
CA GLN A 68 -3.18 2.98 9.92
C GLN A 68 -2.18 4.14 9.92
N GLU A 69 -2.46 5.21 10.66
CA GLU A 69 -1.53 6.33 10.81
C GLU A 69 -0.26 5.93 11.58
N CYS A 70 -0.37 5.11 12.63
CA CYS A 70 0.79 4.58 13.33
C CYS A 70 1.64 3.63 12.48
N ILE A 71 1.01 2.82 11.62
CA ILE A 71 1.70 1.99 10.62
C ILE A 71 2.46 2.89 9.65
N LYS A 72 1.80 3.91 9.09
CA LYS A 72 2.45 4.91 8.23
C LYS A 72 3.62 5.59 8.93
N ILE A 73 3.47 6.07 10.17
CA ILE A 73 4.56 6.74 10.92
C ILE A 73 5.72 5.78 11.23
N LYS A 74 5.42 4.50 11.49
CA LYS A 74 6.45 3.48 11.73
C LYS A 74 7.24 3.21 10.45
N GLU A 75 6.52 3.00 9.35
CA GLU A 75 7.08 2.92 8.00
C GLU A 75 7.96 4.18 7.76
N GLN A 76 7.39 5.39 7.90
CA GLN A 76 8.02 6.70 8.23
C GLN A 76 9.49 6.66 8.61
N LYS A 77 9.68 6.14 9.82
CA LYS A 77 10.94 6.14 10.55
C LYS A 77 11.82 4.95 10.15
N GLU A 78 11.22 3.87 9.67
CA GLU A 78 11.92 2.66 9.24
C GLU A 78 12.69 2.87 7.93
N TYR A 79 12.16 3.65 6.98
CA TYR A 79 12.90 4.01 5.75
C TYR A 79 14.00 5.05 5.96
N LEU A 80 13.96 5.81 7.06
CA LEU A 80 14.98 6.82 7.37
C LEU A 80 16.16 6.26 8.18
N THR A 81 16.01 5.06 8.77
CA THR A 81 17.00 4.49 9.71
C THR A 81 17.70 3.22 9.22
N LYS A 82 17.18 2.54 8.19
CA LYS A 82 17.86 1.39 7.58
C LYS A 82 18.74 1.83 6.40
N PRO A 83 20.04 1.46 6.36
CA PRO A 83 20.80 1.50 5.12
C PRO A 83 20.01 0.70 4.07
N ARG A 84 19.90 1.20 2.83
CA ARG A 84 19.14 0.55 1.74
C ARG A 84 19.68 -0.86 1.46
N THR A 85 19.28 -1.85 2.24
CA THR A 85 19.37 -3.25 1.84
C THR A 85 18.23 -3.44 0.85
N SER A 86 18.58 -3.74 -0.41
CA SER A 86 17.59 -4.12 -1.41
C SER A 86 16.65 -5.19 -0.83
N LEU A 87 15.34 -5.13 -1.12
CA LEU A 87 14.39 -6.17 -0.71
C LEU A 87 14.86 -7.56 -1.15
N THR A 88 15.52 -7.63 -2.31
CA THR A 88 16.18 -8.85 -2.81
C THR A 88 17.39 -9.27 -1.98
N HIS A 89 18.12 -8.33 -1.38
CA HIS A 89 19.23 -8.61 -0.47
C HIS A 89 18.74 -9.23 0.84
N GLU A 90 17.61 -8.77 1.36
CA GLU A 90 16.98 -9.38 2.54
C GLU A 90 16.53 -10.82 2.25
N MET A 91 15.92 -11.07 1.07
CA MET A 91 15.58 -12.43 0.65
C MET A 91 16.82 -13.32 0.49
N PHE A 92 17.85 -12.84 -0.20
CA PHE A 92 19.10 -13.59 -0.37
C PHE A 92 19.72 -13.92 0.99
N ASN A 93 19.78 -12.96 1.90
CA ASN A 93 20.28 -13.18 3.25
C ASN A 93 19.42 -14.20 4.01
N ASN A 94 18.09 -14.15 3.90
CA ASN A 94 17.21 -15.12 4.53
C ASN A 94 17.42 -16.54 3.98
N ILE A 95 17.61 -16.68 2.67
CA ILE A 95 17.91 -17.97 2.02
C ILE A 95 19.30 -18.49 2.45
N VAL A 96 20.33 -17.65 2.36
CA VAL A 96 21.73 -18.00 2.70
C VAL A 96 21.90 -18.31 4.18
N GLN A 97 21.21 -17.58 5.05
CA GLN A 97 21.27 -17.80 6.49
C GLN A 97 20.37 -18.97 6.95
N GLY A 98 19.71 -19.67 6.04
CA GLY A 98 18.80 -20.76 6.37
C GLY A 98 17.58 -20.31 7.18
N HIS A 99 17.31 -19.00 7.25
CA HIS A 99 16.09 -18.43 7.82
C HIS A 99 14.93 -18.62 6.83
N GLN A 100 14.63 -19.87 6.50
CA GLN A 100 13.27 -20.22 6.12
C GLN A 100 12.44 -20.04 7.39
N LYS A 101 11.91 -18.84 7.62
CA LYS A 101 10.66 -18.78 8.38
C LYS A 101 9.69 -19.62 7.58
N ASN A 102 9.51 -20.88 8.00
CA ASN A 102 8.33 -21.67 7.73
C ASN A 102 7.14 -20.83 8.22
N ARG A 103 6.70 -19.89 7.39
CA ARG A 103 5.27 -19.79 7.21
C ARG A 103 4.95 -21.07 6.47
N ASP A 104 4.53 -22.08 7.23
CA ASP A 104 3.82 -23.23 6.72
C ASP A 104 2.53 -22.71 6.07
N LEU A 105 2.65 -22.01 4.94
CA LEU A 105 1.58 -21.99 3.96
C LEU A 105 1.66 -23.37 3.30
N PRO A 106 0.55 -24.09 3.23
CA PRO A 106 0.54 -25.45 2.76
C PRO A 106 1.19 -25.51 1.38
N LEU A 107 2.33 -26.20 1.30
CA LEU A 107 2.88 -26.76 0.08
C LEU A 107 1.89 -27.82 -0.41
N SER A 108 0.79 -27.38 -1.03
CA SER A 108 -0.23 -28.26 -1.59
C SER A 108 -0.98 -27.52 -2.70
N SER A 109 -0.77 -28.00 -3.92
CA SER A 109 -1.68 -27.99 -5.08
C SER A 109 -2.91 -27.07 -5.04
N SER A 110 -3.03 -26.21 -6.06
CA SER A 110 -4.29 -25.63 -6.54
C SER A 110 -5.05 -24.65 -5.62
N GLN A 111 -4.36 -23.85 -4.81
CA GLN A 111 -4.97 -22.61 -4.33
C GLN A 111 -4.34 -21.45 -5.10
N ALA A 112 -5.14 -20.81 -5.95
CA ALA A 112 -4.76 -19.56 -6.60
C ALA A 112 -4.33 -18.60 -5.49
N VAL A 113 -3.06 -18.24 -5.46
CA VAL A 113 -2.59 -17.23 -4.52
C VAL A 113 -3.33 -15.96 -4.89
N ASP A 114 -4.09 -15.42 -3.93
CA ASP A 114 -4.86 -14.22 -4.16
C ASP A 114 -3.93 -13.01 -4.11
N TYR A 115 -3.26 -12.78 -5.23
CA TYR A 115 -2.35 -11.66 -5.46
C TYR A 115 -3.02 -10.30 -5.14
N MET A 116 -4.35 -10.23 -5.13
CA MET A 116 -5.11 -9.01 -4.87
C MET A 116 -5.21 -8.66 -3.38
N ASN A 117 -4.98 -9.63 -2.49
CA ASN A 117 -5.08 -9.44 -1.04
C ASN A 117 -3.70 -9.33 -0.34
N LEU A 118 -2.62 -9.32 -1.10
CA LEU A 118 -1.26 -9.16 -0.60
C LEU A 118 -0.84 -7.68 -0.58
N ASN A 119 -0.11 -7.28 0.45
CA ASN A 119 0.58 -6.00 0.45
C ASN A 119 1.71 -6.04 -0.61
N GLU A 120 2.11 -4.89 -1.17
CA GLU A 120 3.11 -4.80 -2.25
C GLU A 120 4.41 -5.57 -1.95
N ASN A 121 4.91 -5.48 -0.71
CA ASN A 121 6.09 -6.22 -0.28
C ASN A 121 5.86 -7.73 -0.28
N GLU A 122 4.70 -8.19 0.17
CA GLU A 122 4.36 -9.62 0.25
C GLU A 122 4.16 -10.21 -1.14
N LEU A 123 3.47 -9.48 -2.02
CA LEU A 123 3.35 -9.78 -3.44
C LEU A 123 4.75 -9.93 -4.07
N PHE A 124 5.63 -8.94 -3.90
CA PHE A 124 6.96 -8.98 -4.48
C PHE A 124 7.79 -10.19 -3.99
N PHE A 125 7.74 -10.50 -2.69
CA PHE A 125 8.42 -11.68 -2.15
C PHE A 125 7.87 -13.00 -2.67
N GLU A 126 6.55 -13.10 -2.85
CA GLU A 126 5.93 -14.28 -3.42
C GLU A 126 6.36 -14.49 -4.88
N LEU A 127 6.31 -13.43 -5.70
CA LEU A 127 6.72 -13.48 -7.10
C LEU A 127 8.20 -13.84 -7.27
N ILE A 128 9.09 -13.32 -6.41
CA ILE A 128 10.52 -13.71 -6.46
C ILE A 128 10.68 -15.17 -6.05
N ARG A 129 9.97 -15.63 -5.01
CA ARG A 129 10.07 -17.02 -4.53
C ARG A 129 9.59 -18.01 -5.58
N ASP A 130 8.52 -17.69 -6.28
CA ASP A 130 7.99 -18.52 -7.35
C ASP A 130 9.01 -18.74 -8.48
N ILE A 131 9.76 -17.69 -8.84
CA ILE A 131 10.83 -17.77 -9.84
C ILE A 131 12.07 -18.47 -9.29
N ALA A 132 12.49 -18.14 -8.06
CA ALA A 132 13.77 -18.61 -7.50
C ALA A 132 13.81 -20.13 -7.25
N ASN A 133 12.65 -20.76 -7.05
CA ASN A 133 12.55 -22.21 -6.86
C ASN A 133 12.43 -22.98 -8.19
N GLU A 134 12.33 -22.29 -9.33
CA GLU A 134 12.15 -22.91 -10.64
C GLU A 134 13.49 -23.26 -11.28
N LEU A 135 13.71 -24.55 -11.55
CA LEU A 135 14.94 -25.06 -12.18
C LEU A 135 14.80 -25.20 -13.70
N ASN A 136 13.58 -25.34 -14.20
CA ASN A 136 13.34 -25.41 -15.63
C ASN A 136 13.33 -23.99 -16.22
N VAL A 137 14.31 -23.69 -17.08
CA VAL A 137 14.46 -22.36 -17.68
C VAL A 137 13.22 -21.92 -18.47
N ASP A 138 12.49 -22.84 -19.10
CA ASP A 138 11.30 -22.49 -19.89
C ASP A 138 10.12 -22.13 -18.98
N VAL A 139 9.93 -22.90 -17.91
CA VAL A 139 8.94 -22.59 -16.87
C VAL A 139 9.31 -21.30 -16.14
N ALA A 140 10.60 -21.09 -15.83
CA ALA A 140 11.08 -19.87 -15.20
C ALA A 140 10.82 -18.65 -16.09
N CYS A 141 11.08 -18.74 -17.40
CA CYS A 141 10.76 -17.67 -18.35
C CYS A 141 9.26 -17.37 -18.37
N LEU A 142 8.40 -18.39 -18.34
CA LEU A 142 6.94 -18.21 -18.28
C LEU A 142 6.53 -17.48 -17.00
N LYS A 143 7.00 -17.96 -15.84
CA LYS A 143 6.74 -17.33 -14.53
C LYS A 143 7.22 -15.88 -14.49
N ILE A 144 8.42 -15.58 -14.98
CA ILE A 144 8.93 -14.20 -15.07
C ILE A 144 7.96 -13.33 -15.87
N LEU A 145 7.51 -13.80 -17.03
CA LEU A 145 6.65 -13.01 -17.91
C LEU A 145 5.24 -12.83 -17.33
N THR A 146 4.69 -13.86 -16.69
CA THR A 146 3.43 -13.79 -15.94
C THR A 146 3.53 -12.81 -14.77
N ASN A 147 4.60 -12.88 -13.97
CA ASN A 147 4.82 -12.00 -12.83
C ASN A 147 4.98 -10.54 -13.27
N VAL A 148 5.72 -10.28 -14.36
CA VAL A 148 5.81 -8.93 -14.97
C VAL A 148 4.43 -8.46 -15.43
N SER A 149 3.62 -9.34 -16.02
CA SER A 149 2.28 -8.98 -16.48
C SER A 149 1.35 -8.59 -15.33
N ILE A 150 1.41 -9.32 -14.22
CA ILE A 150 0.68 -9.00 -12.98
C ILE A 150 1.13 -7.64 -12.42
N LEU A 151 2.45 -7.42 -12.30
CA LEU A 151 3.02 -6.19 -11.74
C LEU A 151 2.74 -4.94 -12.58
N THR A 152 2.67 -5.09 -13.90
CA THR A 152 2.46 -3.97 -14.84
C THR A 152 1.02 -3.84 -15.32
N ASN A 153 0.14 -4.76 -14.91
CA ASN A 153 -1.23 -4.89 -15.40
C ASN A 153 -1.31 -4.92 -16.95
N SER A 154 -0.39 -5.65 -17.59
CA SER A 154 -0.37 -5.83 -19.04
C SER A 154 -1.27 -6.99 -19.47
N ASP A 155 -1.94 -6.86 -20.61
CA ASP A 155 -2.77 -7.94 -21.18
C ASP A 155 -1.92 -9.15 -21.61
N ARG A 156 -0.84 -8.90 -22.35
CA ARG A 156 0.00 -9.92 -22.97
C ARG A 156 1.48 -9.54 -22.94
N GLY A 157 2.34 -10.56 -22.87
CA GLY A 157 3.79 -10.43 -22.97
C GLY A 157 4.40 -11.45 -23.93
N SER A 158 5.54 -11.11 -24.51
CA SER A 158 6.32 -12.02 -25.37
C SER A 158 7.82 -11.88 -25.04
N LEU A 159 8.56 -12.99 -25.13
CA LEU A 159 9.99 -13.05 -24.85
C LEU A 159 10.77 -13.47 -26.09
N PHE A 160 11.74 -12.64 -26.48
CA PHE A 160 12.62 -12.89 -27.61
C PHE A 160 14.07 -13.04 -27.13
N LEU A 161 14.81 -13.97 -27.74
CA LEU A 161 16.23 -14.18 -27.50
C LEU A 161 17.05 -13.70 -28.69
N ALA A 162 18.18 -13.04 -28.43
CA ALA A 162 19.13 -12.71 -29.49
C ALA A 162 19.97 -13.94 -29.87
N ARG A 163 20.12 -14.19 -31.17
CA ARG A 163 20.98 -15.24 -31.75
C ARG A 163 21.79 -14.69 -32.92
N GLY A 164 22.77 -15.50 -33.36
CA GLY A 164 23.64 -15.19 -34.49
C GLY A 164 24.96 -14.51 -34.11
N PRO A 165 25.91 -14.44 -35.06
CA PRO A 165 27.19 -13.76 -34.87
C PRO A 165 26.99 -12.24 -34.77
N LYS A 166 28.00 -11.52 -34.25
CA LYS A 166 27.90 -10.07 -33.95
C LYS A 166 27.38 -9.23 -35.12
N ASP A 167 27.78 -9.57 -36.34
CA ASP A 167 27.48 -8.80 -37.56
C ASP A 167 26.15 -9.22 -38.23
N ALA A 168 25.52 -10.30 -37.76
CA ALA A 168 24.26 -10.80 -38.31
C ALA A 168 23.34 -11.31 -37.19
N ARG A 169 23.12 -10.48 -36.16
CA ARG A 169 22.22 -10.81 -35.05
C ARG A 169 20.76 -10.68 -35.44
N TYR A 170 19.97 -11.60 -34.92
CA TYR A 170 18.52 -11.63 -35.06
C TYR A 170 17.88 -12.06 -33.74
N LEU A 171 16.62 -11.69 -33.55
CA LEU A 171 15.79 -12.13 -32.45
C LEU A 171 15.02 -13.38 -32.85
N ILE A 172 14.83 -14.29 -31.91
CA ILE A 172 14.00 -15.48 -32.04
C ILE A 172 13.00 -15.53 -30.88
N SER A 173 11.71 -15.70 -31.17
CA SER A 173 10.68 -15.81 -30.12
C SER A 173 10.90 -17.10 -29.32
N LYS A 174 11.06 -16.97 -28.00
CA LYS A 174 11.05 -18.12 -27.09
C LYS A 174 9.65 -18.35 -26.54
N LEU A 175 9.02 -17.29 -26.03
CA LEU A 175 7.63 -17.28 -25.59
C LEU A 175 6.89 -16.19 -26.37
N PHE A 176 5.64 -16.44 -26.75
CA PHE A 176 4.84 -15.45 -27.45
C PHE A 176 3.39 -15.49 -26.97
N ASP A 177 2.78 -14.31 -26.93
CA ASP A 177 1.36 -14.14 -26.58
C ASP A 177 0.98 -14.74 -25.22
N VAL A 178 1.87 -14.53 -24.23
CA VAL A 178 1.68 -15.01 -22.87
C VAL A 178 0.72 -14.10 -22.14
N THR A 179 -0.32 -14.69 -21.56
CA THR A 179 -1.26 -14.06 -20.64
C THR A 179 -1.07 -14.67 -19.25
N VAL A 180 -1.67 -14.06 -18.23
CA VAL A 180 -1.61 -14.58 -16.85
C VAL A 180 -2.14 -16.02 -16.73
N GLY A 181 -3.05 -16.44 -17.62
CA GLY A 181 -3.63 -17.78 -17.65
C GLY A 181 -3.00 -18.76 -18.65
N SER A 182 -1.97 -18.34 -19.41
CA SER A 182 -1.39 -19.17 -20.46
C SER A 182 -0.59 -20.34 -19.88
N THR A 183 -0.69 -21.53 -20.50
CA THR A 183 0.17 -22.66 -20.17
C THR A 183 1.51 -22.58 -20.89
N LEU A 184 2.49 -23.37 -20.45
CA LEU A 184 3.79 -23.44 -21.11
C LEU A 184 3.66 -23.94 -22.55
N GLU A 185 2.86 -24.98 -22.79
CA GLU A 185 2.73 -25.57 -24.14
C GLU A 185 2.10 -24.62 -25.14
N GLN A 186 1.18 -23.76 -24.68
CA GLN A 186 0.54 -22.73 -25.51
C GLN A 186 1.49 -21.59 -25.86
N SER A 187 2.37 -21.24 -24.91
CA SER A 187 3.23 -20.07 -24.99
C SER A 187 4.58 -20.34 -25.65
N LEU A 188 5.07 -21.57 -25.53
CA LEU A 188 6.41 -21.96 -25.95
C LEU A 188 6.49 -22.12 -27.47
N HIS A 189 7.41 -21.37 -28.08
CA HIS A 189 7.66 -21.44 -29.51
C HIS A 189 8.80 -22.43 -29.80
N THR A 190 8.42 -23.60 -30.29
CA THR A 190 9.32 -24.60 -30.90
C THR A 190 9.87 -24.11 -32.24
N GLU A 191 10.91 -24.78 -32.78
CA GLU A 191 11.63 -24.31 -33.98
C GLU A 191 10.73 -24.05 -35.20
N ASP A 192 9.63 -24.78 -35.32
CA ASP A 192 8.62 -24.66 -36.38
C ASP A 192 7.70 -23.43 -36.23
N LYS A 193 7.57 -22.88 -35.02
CA LYS A 193 6.68 -21.74 -34.70
C LYS A 193 7.43 -20.45 -34.38
N GLN A 194 8.76 -20.48 -34.44
CA GLN A 194 9.59 -19.36 -34.04
C GLN A 194 9.44 -18.16 -34.98
N ILE A 195 9.13 -17.00 -34.39
CA ILE A 195 9.15 -15.72 -35.06
C ILE A 195 10.60 -15.22 -35.05
N ILE A 196 11.12 -14.91 -36.24
CA ILE A 196 12.48 -14.41 -36.42
C ILE A 196 12.43 -12.96 -36.86
N ILE A 197 13.12 -12.08 -36.11
CA ILE A 197 13.14 -10.64 -36.37
C ILE A 197 14.59 -10.17 -36.51
N PRO A 198 15.02 -9.63 -37.66
CA PRO A 198 16.34 -9.04 -37.81
C PRO A 198 16.53 -7.84 -36.87
N PHE A 199 17.77 -7.60 -36.42
CA PHE A 199 18.07 -6.36 -35.69
C PHE A 199 17.81 -5.14 -36.57
N GLY A 200 17.29 -4.07 -35.96
CA GLY A 200 16.88 -2.85 -36.64
C GLY A 200 15.54 -2.94 -37.40
N LYS A 201 14.83 -4.07 -37.36
CA LYS A 201 13.54 -4.23 -38.05
C LYS A 201 12.36 -4.36 -37.07
N GLY A 202 11.35 -3.52 -37.30
CA GLY A 202 10.21 -3.41 -36.40
C GLY A 202 10.59 -2.91 -35.01
N ILE A 203 9.62 -2.86 -34.09
CA ILE A 203 9.83 -2.32 -32.73
C ILE A 203 10.86 -3.16 -31.96
N ALA A 204 10.69 -4.49 -31.92
CA ALA A 204 11.59 -5.39 -31.21
C ALA A 204 13.02 -5.36 -31.79
N GLY A 205 13.15 -5.38 -33.12
CA GLY A 205 14.46 -5.30 -33.77
C GLY A 205 15.13 -3.95 -33.54
N HIS A 206 14.38 -2.84 -33.53
CA HIS A 206 14.91 -1.52 -33.21
C HIS A 206 15.47 -1.46 -31.78
N VAL A 207 14.69 -1.91 -30.79
CA VAL A 207 15.15 -2.01 -29.38
C VAL A 207 16.39 -2.89 -29.26
N ALA A 208 16.44 -4.01 -29.98
CA ALA A 208 17.62 -4.88 -29.97
C ALA A 208 18.87 -4.22 -30.56
N LEU A 209 18.70 -3.32 -31.55
CA LEU A 209 19.79 -2.56 -32.16
C LEU A 209 20.26 -1.42 -31.26
N THR A 210 19.35 -0.61 -30.74
CA THR A 210 19.67 0.59 -29.93
C THR A 210 20.03 0.25 -28.49
N LYS A 211 19.49 -0.85 -27.96
CA LYS A 211 19.57 -1.26 -26.54
C LYS A 211 18.92 -0.27 -25.58
N GLU A 212 18.02 0.55 -26.09
CA GLU A 212 17.25 1.50 -25.29
C GLU A 212 15.82 0.99 -25.13
N TYR A 213 15.25 1.17 -23.93
CA TYR A 213 13.85 0.85 -23.70
C TYR A 213 12.97 1.88 -24.41
N ILE A 214 11.78 1.47 -24.83
CA ILE A 214 10.82 2.34 -25.49
C ILE A 214 9.45 2.11 -24.85
N ASN A 215 8.75 3.19 -24.54
CA ASN A 215 7.34 3.17 -24.17
C ASN A 215 6.56 3.83 -25.31
N ILE A 216 5.61 3.11 -25.90
CA ILE A 216 4.86 3.54 -27.08
C ILE A 216 3.39 3.69 -26.66
N PRO A 217 2.88 4.93 -26.49
CA PRO A 217 1.49 5.15 -26.12
C PRO A 217 0.49 4.66 -27.18
N ASP A 218 0.83 4.81 -28.47
CA ASP A 218 0.04 4.33 -29.60
C ASP A 218 0.94 3.63 -30.63
N ALA A 219 0.72 2.32 -30.81
CA ALA A 219 1.48 1.50 -31.75
C ALA A 219 1.17 1.81 -33.23
N TYR A 220 0.00 2.38 -33.54
CA TYR A 220 -0.41 2.70 -34.91
C TYR A 220 0.24 3.98 -35.45
N GLU A 221 0.67 4.87 -34.56
CA GLU A 221 1.41 6.09 -34.95
C GLU A 221 2.90 5.82 -35.22
N VAL A 222 3.39 4.63 -34.85
CA VAL A 222 4.79 4.24 -35.09
C VAL A 222 5.00 4.00 -36.58
N ARG A 223 5.62 4.97 -37.25
CA ARG A 223 6.14 4.79 -38.61
C ARG A 223 7.41 3.96 -38.53
N LEU A 224 7.25 2.64 -38.69
CA LEU A 224 8.30 1.64 -38.54
C LEU A 224 9.56 1.98 -39.38
N TYR A 225 10.74 1.73 -38.79
CA TYR A 225 12.09 1.77 -39.39
C TYR A 225 12.43 0.47 -40.16
#